data_AF-A0A812I6Y3-F1
#
_entry.id   AF-A0A812I6Y3-F1
#
_cell.length_a   1.000
_cell.length_b   1.000
_cell.length_c   1.000
_cell.angle_alpha   90.00
_cell.angle_beta   90.00
_cell.angle_gamma   90.00
#
_symmetry.space_group_name_H-M   'P 1'
#
loop_
_entity.id
_entity.type
_entity.pdbx_description
1 polymer ?
#
loop_
_entity_poly.entity_id
_entity_poly.type
_entity_poly.pdbx_seq_one_letter_code
_entity_poly.pdbx_strand_id
1 'polypeptide(L)'
;MDDSAAALGDDSVNITGSNLSGSIVWGPENVPARESIESLRRLVARGMQKQPHRIRLVKDSEVLKGESTLASQGLKGEVQLQVVTQDFTEKIKEMQASMGVKIMPGLSDAEMRKAEVFPYLALLVGQLLILATYAQAFWYAGFIMDDTVGVSRNPNVVGETFSFNELMRRDFWGLPMHGSGWTNKSFRPLTTLTFRKPPRFRSSGSEFGPKRINTI
;
A
#
# COMPACT_ATOMS: atom_id res chain seq x y z
N MET A 1 36.59 -57.23 -23.29
CA MET A 1 35.31 -56.63 -23.73
C MET A 1 34.62 -56.28 -22.44
N ASP A 2 35.08 -55.19 -21.86
CA ASP A 2 34.84 -54.85 -20.46
C ASP A 2 33.73 -53.82 -20.38
N ASP A 3 32.74 -54.14 -19.57
CA ASP A 3 32.08 -53.26 -18.61
C ASP A 3 31.93 -51.79 -19.02
N SER A 4 30.82 -51.50 -19.71
CA SER A 4 30.26 -50.16 -19.78
C SER A 4 28.77 -50.20 -19.45
N ALA A 5 28.47 -50.50 -18.19
CA ALA A 5 27.18 -50.28 -17.55
C ALA A 5 27.41 -49.67 -16.15
N ALA A 6 28.16 -48.57 -16.10
CA ALA A 6 28.39 -47.80 -14.89
C ALA A 6 27.37 -46.64 -14.78
N ALA A 7 26.60 -46.68 -13.69
CA ALA A 7 26.02 -45.53 -12.96
C ALA A 7 25.04 -44.60 -13.70
N LEU A 8 23.76 -45.00 -13.80
CA LEU A 8 22.66 -44.03 -13.72
C LEU A 8 22.27 -43.93 -12.25
N GLY A 9 22.87 -42.94 -11.57
CA GLY A 9 22.64 -42.64 -10.16
C GLY A 9 21.15 -42.41 -9.86
N ASP A 10 20.78 -42.95 -8.71
CA ASP A 10 19.48 -42.95 -8.06
C ASP A 10 19.07 -41.51 -7.65
N ASP A 11 18.69 -40.67 -8.63
CA ASP A 11 18.10 -39.33 -8.37
C ASP A 11 16.62 -39.49 -7.96
N SER A 12 16.39 -40.21 -6.89
CA SER A 12 15.08 -40.50 -6.34
C SER A 12 14.87 -39.68 -5.05
N VAL A 13 13.68 -39.11 -4.90
CA VAL A 13 13.35 -38.16 -3.81
C VAL A 13 12.30 -38.83 -2.94
N ASN A 14 12.59 -38.94 -1.65
CA ASN A 14 11.62 -39.43 -0.67
C ASN A 14 10.71 -38.29 -0.26
N ILE A 15 9.42 -38.41 -0.60
CA ILE A 15 8.44 -37.36 -0.35
C ILE A 15 7.44 -37.84 0.69
N THR A 16 7.20 -37.01 1.71
CA THR A 16 6.12 -37.18 2.67
C THR A 16 5.13 -36.03 2.53
N GLY A 17 3.85 -36.34 2.51
CA GLY A 17 2.77 -35.37 2.47
C GLY A 17 2.17 -35.21 3.87
N SER A 18 2.24 -34.03 4.46
CA SER A 18 1.57 -33.68 5.72
C SER A 18 0.38 -32.77 5.49
N ASN A 19 -0.61 -32.77 6.38
CA ASN A 19 -1.62 -31.72 6.40
C ASN A 19 -1.10 -30.44 7.09
N LEU A 20 -1.94 -29.42 7.16
CA LEU A 20 -1.63 -28.15 7.85
C LEU A 20 -1.42 -28.30 9.36
N SER A 21 -1.95 -29.36 9.98
CA SER A 21 -1.68 -29.69 11.38
C SER A 21 -0.36 -30.45 11.59
N GLY A 22 0.41 -30.68 10.53
CA GLY A 22 1.71 -31.36 10.58
C GLY A 22 1.64 -32.89 10.67
N SER A 23 0.44 -33.49 10.69
CA SER A 23 0.31 -34.95 10.66
C SER A 23 0.53 -35.47 9.24
N ILE A 24 1.30 -36.54 9.11
CA ILE A 24 1.57 -37.20 7.83
C ILE A 24 0.28 -37.84 7.32
N VAL A 25 -0.12 -37.48 6.10
CA VAL A 25 -1.33 -37.96 5.41
C VAL A 25 -0.98 -38.84 4.22
N TRP A 26 0.24 -38.71 3.68
CA TRP A 26 0.71 -39.49 2.54
C TRP A 26 2.23 -39.70 2.61
N GLY A 27 2.73 -40.80 2.05
CA GLY A 27 4.16 -41.17 2.07
C GLY A 27 4.60 -41.94 3.33
N PRO A 28 5.91 -42.27 3.44
CA PRO A 28 6.97 -41.92 2.51
C PRO A 28 6.88 -42.72 1.20
N GLU A 29 6.99 -42.04 0.07
CA GLU A 29 7.02 -42.66 -1.26
C GLU A 29 8.22 -42.13 -2.03
N ASN A 30 8.92 -43.02 -2.74
CA ASN A 30 10.12 -42.66 -3.48
C ASN A 30 9.75 -42.31 -4.93
N VAL A 31 9.98 -41.06 -5.33
CA VAL A 31 9.59 -40.52 -6.63
C VAL A 31 10.82 -40.05 -7.39
N PRO A 32 10.99 -40.42 -8.68
CA PRO A 32 12.11 -39.95 -9.48
C PRO A 32 12.12 -38.42 -9.60
N ALA A 33 13.28 -37.76 -9.40
CA ALA A 33 13.41 -36.29 -9.44
C ALA A 33 13.03 -35.66 -10.80
N ARG A 34 13.01 -36.47 -11.86
CA ARG A 34 12.59 -36.09 -13.22
C ARG A 34 11.07 -36.02 -13.41
N GLU A 35 10.28 -36.52 -12.47
CA GLU A 35 8.83 -36.46 -12.59
C GLU A 35 8.31 -35.02 -12.47
N SER A 36 7.18 -34.77 -13.14
CA SER A 36 6.47 -33.50 -13.05
C SER A 36 5.65 -33.44 -11.77
N ILE A 37 5.42 -32.22 -11.28
CA ILE A 37 4.56 -31.97 -10.12
C ILE A 37 3.13 -32.46 -10.37
N GLU A 38 2.65 -32.45 -11.62
CA GLU A 38 1.34 -32.99 -11.96
C GLU A 38 1.25 -34.52 -11.80
N SER A 39 2.31 -35.26 -12.12
CA SER A 39 2.38 -36.70 -11.86
C SER A 39 2.37 -37.00 -10.35
N LEU A 40 3.17 -36.25 -9.58
CA LEU A 40 3.15 -36.33 -8.13
C LEU A 40 1.76 -36.02 -7.57
N ARG A 41 1.10 -34.97 -8.07
CA ARG A 41 -0.26 -34.61 -7.65
C ARG A 41 -1.26 -35.73 -7.91
N ARG A 42 -1.15 -36.44 -9.04
CA ARG A 42 -1.99 -37.60 -9.34
C ARG A 42 -1.72 -38.79 -8.43
N LEU A 43 -0.45 -39.02 -8.07
CA LEU A 43 -0.06 -40.06 -7.11
C LEU A 43 -0.64 -39.77 -5.72
N VAL A 44 -0.43 -38.57 -5.20
CA VAL A 44 -0.99 -38.11 -3.92
C VAL A 44 -2.52 -38.18 -3.94
N ALA A 45 -3.15 -37.77 -5.05
CA ALA A 45 -4.60 -37.83 -5.22
C ALA A 45 -5.14 -39.26 -5.19
N ARG A 46 -4.43 -40.20 -5.82
CA ARG A 46 -4.78 -41.62 -5.78
C ARG A 46 -4.64 -42.19 -4.37
N GLY A 47 -3.53 -41.87 -3.68
CA GLY A 47 -3.31 -42.30 -2.30
C GLY A 47 -4.36 -41.79 -1.33
N MET A 48 -4.84 -40.56 -1.54
CA MET A 48 -5.88 -39.93 -0.71
C MET A 48 -7.32 -40.21 -1.17
N GLN A 49 -7.53 -40.96 -2.26
CA GLN A 49 -8.84 -41.16 -2.89
C GLN A 49 -9.57 -39.85 -3.22
N LYS A 50 -8.83 -38.82 -3.68
CA LYS A 50 -9.36 -37.50 -4.04
C LYS A 50 -9.08 -37.19 -5.51
N GLN A 51 -9.77 -36.21 -6.06
CA GLN A 51 -9.52 -35.76 -7.43
C GLN A 51 -8.25 -34.89 -7.49
N PRO A 52 -7.36 -35.07 -8.50
CA PRO A 52 -6.08 -34.35 -8.57
C PRO A 52 -6.21 -32.82 -8.55
N HIS A 53 -7.24 -32.26 -9.18
CA HIS A 53 -7.46 -30.82 -9.22
C HIS A 53 -7.85 -30.22 -7.86
N ARG A 54 -8.30 -31.05 -6.90
CA ARG A 54 -8.63 -30.62 -5.54
C ARG A 54 -7.42 -30.57 -4.60
N ILE A 55 -6.25 -31.00 -5.06
CA ILE A 55 -5.04 -31.06 -4.25
C ILE A 55 -4.10 -29.94 -4.66
N ARG A 56 -3.59 -29.22 -3.67
CA ARG A 56 -2.48 -28.29 -3.83
C ARG A 56 -1.32 -28.76 -2.97
N LEU A 57 -0.14 -28.82 -3.57
CA LEU A 57 1.10 -29.16 -2.91
C LEU A 57 1.83 -27.85 -2.59
N VAL A 58 2.20 -27.68 -1.33
CA VAL A 58 2.86 -26.49 -0.81
C VAL A 58 4.17 -26.89 -0.16
N LYS A 59 5.25 -26.19 -0.47
CA LYS A 59 6.55 -26.33 0.19
C LYS A 59 6.98 -24.95 0.67
N ASP A 60 7.42 -24.83 1.92
CA ASP A 60 7.95 -23.58 2.48
C ASP A 60 7.04 -22.35 2.25
N SER A 61 5.72 -22.55 2.26
CA SER A 61 4.68 -21.55 1.95
C SER A 61 4.53 -21.16 0.47
N GLU A 62 5.27 -21.79 -0.44
CA GLU A 62 5.10 -21.63 -1.88
C GLU A 62 4.28 -22.76 -2.50
N VAL A 63 3.35 -22.39 -3.39
CA VAL A 63 2.52 -23.35 -4.12
C VAL A 63 3.31 -23.88 -5.31
N LEU A 64 3.53 -25.20 -5.32
CA LEU A 64 4.22 -25.86 -6.42
C LEU A 64 3.38 -25.80 -7.71
N LYS A 65 3.98 -25.33 -8.80
CA LYS A 65 3.33 -25.17 -10.11
C LYS A 65 3.41 -26.47 -10.91
N GLY A 66 2.32 -26.85 -11.58
CA GLY A 66 2.21 -28.18 -12.20
C GLY A 66 3.16 -28.48 -13.37
N GLU A 67 3.73 -27.46 -14.01
CA GLU A 67 4.58 -27.60 -15.20
C GLU A 67 6.07 -27.80 -14.87
N SER A 68 6.51 -27.55 -13.64
CA SER A 68 7.90 -27.75 -13.23
C SER A 68 8.18 -29.19 -12.79
N THR A 69 9.43 -29.61 -12.98
CA THR A 69 9.97 -30.87 -12.47
C THR A 69 10.38 -30.71 -11.01
N LEU A 70 10.43 -31.82 -10.27
CA LEU A 70 10.86 -31.81 -8.86
C LEU A 70 12.29 -31.26 -8.72
N ALA A 71 13.17 -31.62 -9.66
CA ALA A 71 14.54 -31.11 -9.73
C ALA A 71 14.62 -29.59 -9.93
N SER A 72 13.76 -28.98 -10.76
CA SER A 72 13.79 -27.53 -11.01
C SER A 72 13.24 -26.70 -9.86
N GLN A 73 12.53 -27.33 -8.92
CA GLN A 73 12.05 -26.73 -7.67
C GLN A 73 12.99 -27.00 -6.49
N GLY A 74 14.21 -27.49 -6.77
CA GLY A 74 15.23 -27.72 -5.75
C GLY A 74 14.85 -28.80 -4.73
N LEU A 75 14.01 -29.77 -5.11
CA LEU A 75 13.65 -30.90 -4.26
C LEU A 75 14.73 -31.97 -4.39
N LYS A 76 15.51 -32.18 -3.33
CA LYS A 76 16.54 -33.22 -3.25
C LYS A 76 16.47 -33.89 -1.88
N GLY A 77 16.63 -35.21 -1.84
CA GLY A 77 16.66 -35.99 -0.60
C GLY A 77 15.28 -36.23 0.00
N GLU A 78 15.14 -36.00 1.31
CA GLU A 78 13.88 -36.15 2.04
C GLU A 78 13.14 -34.81 2.09
N VAL A 79 11.95 -34.76 1.50
CA VAL A 79 11.16 -33.53 1.40
C VAL A 79 9.78 -33.73 2.00
N GLN A 80 9.44 -32.86 2.95
CA GLN A 80 8.08 -32.76 3.49
C GLN A 80 7.27 -31.73 2.70
N LEU A 81 6.12 -32.16 2.15
CA LEU A 81 5.19 -31.32 1.42
C LEU A 81 3.89 -31.16 2.22
N GLN A 82 3.37 -29.94 2.28
CA GLN A 82 2.04 -29.71 2.81
C GLN A 82 1.00 -29.95 1.72
N VAL A 83 0.07 -30.87 1.99
CA VAL A 83 -1.03 -31.23 1.11
C VAL A 83 -2.28 -30.48 1.57
N VAL A 84 -2.73 -29.51 0.77
CA VAL A 84 -3.93 -28.72 1.03
C VAL A 84 -5.04 -29.17 0.09
N THR A 85 -6.15 -29.65 0.66
CA THR A 85 -7.34 -30.05 -0.10
C THR A 85 -8.30 -28.87 -0.25
N GLN A 86 -8.91 -28.70 -1.42
CA GLN A 86 -9.89 -27.63 -1.67
C GLN A 86 -11.15 -27.72 -0.79
N ASP A 87 -11.53 -28.92 -0.36
CA ASP A 87 -12.63 -29.15 0.59
C ASP A 87 -12.41 -28.34 1.89
N PHE A 88 -11.15 -28.15 2.30
CA PHE A 88 -10.80 -27.33 3.47
C PHE A 88 -10.97 -25.83 3.22
N THR A 89 -10.67 -25.35 2.00
CA THR A 89 -10.86 -23.96 1.61
C THR A 89 -12.34 -23.58 1.58
N GLU A 90 -13.20 -24.47 1.07
CA GLU A 90 -14.64 -24.27 1.11
C GLU A 90 -15.16 -24.26 2.54
N LYS A 91 -14.70 -25.19 3.39
CA LYS A 91 -15.05 -25.23 4.81
C LYS A 91 -14.55 -24.00 5.58
N ILE A 92 -13.38 -23.45 5.24
CA ILE A 92 -12.91 -22.17 5.79
C ILE A 92 -13.82 -21.03 5.35
N LYS A 93 -14.25 -20.97 4.08
CA LYS A 93 -15.19 -19.95 3.61
C LYS A 93 -16.55 -20.06 4.29
N GLU A 94 -17.05 -21.27 4.49
CA GLU A 94 -18.29 -21.53 5.26
C GLU A 94 -18.11 -21.17 6.74
N MET A 95 -16.97 -21.47 7.34
CA MET A 95 -16.65 -21.06 8.71
C MET A 95 -16.50 -19.55 8.82
N GLN A 96 -15.87 -18.87 7.86
CA GLN A 96 -15.77 -17.42 7.83
C GLN A 96 -17.12 -16.76 7.61
N ALA A 97 -17.97 -17.31 6.73
CA ALA A 97 -19.34 -16.85 6.53
C ALA A 97 -20.17 -17.03 7.81
N SER A 98 -20.10 -18.21 8.44
CA SER A 98 -20.83 -18.47 9.69
C SER A 98 -20.27 -17.69 10.89
N MET A 99 -18.96 -17.42 10.94
CA MET A 99 -18.37 -16.54 11.95
C MET A 99 -18.77 -15.08 11.73
N GLY A 100 -18.90 -14.61 10.48
CA GLY A 100 -19.47 -13.30 10.16
C GLY A 100 -20.89 -13.15 10.71
N VAL A 101 -21.73 -14.20 10.59
CA VAL A 101 -23.08 -14.24 11.20
C VAL A 101 -23.01 -14.34 12.73
N LYS A 102 -22.01 -15.03 13.29
CA LYS A 102 -21.89 -15.28 14.74
C LYS A 102 -21.32 -14.11 15.54
N ILE A 103 -20.68 -13.13 14.89
CA ILE A 103 -20.15 -11.93 15.57
C ILE A 103 -21.29 -10.97 15.99
N MET A 104 -22.48 -11.04 15.36
CA MET A 104 -23.67 -10.28 15.78
C MET A 104 -24.96 -11.12 15.63
N PRO A 105 -25.23 -12.05 16.54
CA PRO A 105 -26.45 -12.85 16.49
C PRO A 105 -27.69 -11.96 16.66
N GLY A 106 -28.59 -11.99 15.68
CA GLY A 106 -29.90 -11.35 15.75
C GLY A 106 -30.13 -10.14 14.83
N LEU A 107 -29.12 -9.71 14.05
CA LEU A 107 -29.33 -8.71 13.00
C LEU A 107 -29.78 -9.37 11.70
N SER A 108 -30.82 -8.81 11.09
CA SER A 108 -31.23 -9.13 9.73
C SER A 108 -30.18 -8.69 8.71
N ASP A 109 -30.17 -9.32 7.52
CA ASP A 109 -29.27 -8.95 6.41
C ASP A 109 -29.33 -7.45 6.06
N ALA A 110 -30.50 -6.83 6.24
CA ALA A 110 -30.70 -5.40 6.02
C ALA A 110 -30.01 -4.53 7.08
N GLU A 111 -29.96 -4.98 8.33
CA GLU A 111 -29.26 -4.29 9.42
C GLU A 111 -27.75 -4.46 9.30
N MET A 112 -27.28 -5.64 8.85
CA MET A 112 -25.87 -5.86 8.51
C MET A 112 -25.38 -4.90 7.42
N ARG A 113 -26.13 -4.77 6.31
CA ARG A 113 -25.76 -3.82 5.24
C ARG A 113 -25.70 -2.37 5.73
N LYS A 114 -26.58 -1.97 6.66
CA LYS A 114 -26.53 -0.64 7.27
C LYS A 114 -25.29 -0.47 8.15
N ALA A 115 -24.94 -1.48 8.95
CA ALA A 115 -23.77 -1.47 9.81
C ALA A 115 -22.46 -1.40 9.01
N GLU A 116 -22.39 -2.04 7.84
CA GLU A 116 -21.23 -1.97 6.94
C GLU A 116 -21.07 -0.59 6.29
N VAL A 117 -22.17 0.08 5.91
CA VAL A 117 -22.12 1.37 5.20
C VAL A 117 -21.96 2.56 6.15
N PHE A 118 -22.50 2.48 7.36
CA PHE A 118 -22.49 3.55 8.36
C PHE A 118 -21.10 4.16 8.64
N PRO A 119 -20.00 3.39 8.86
CA PRO A 119 -18.69 3.98 9.14
C PRO A 119 -18.16 4.79 7.96
N TYR A 120 -18.38 4.35 6.71
CA TYR A 120 -17.95 5.07 5.53
C TYR A 120 -18.73 6.38 5.35
N LEU A 121 -20.04 6.36 5.62
CA LEU A 121 -20.87 7.56 5.59
C LEU A 121 -20.43 8.56 6.67
N ALA A 122 -20.16 8.09 7.89
CA ALA A 122 -19.65 8.92 8.97
C ALA A 122 -18.31 9.57 8.63
N LEU A 123 -17.38 8.80 8.03
CA LEU A 123 -16.10 9.32 7.56
C LEU A 123 -16.28 10.38 6.45
N LEU A 124 -17.15 10.12 5.48
CA LEU A 124 -17.44 11.08 4.41
C LEU A 124 -18.00 12.39 4.96
N VAL A 125 -18.99 12.31 5.86
CA VAL A 125 -19.58 13.49 6.51
C VAL A 125 -18.52 14.24 7.33
N GLY A 126 -17.69 13.53 8.09
CA GLY A 126 -16.58 14.12 8.83
C GLY A 126 -15.61 14.88 7.93
N GLN A 127 -15.24 14.30 6.79
CA GLN A 127 -14.35 14.93 5.82
C GLN A 127 -14.98 16.20 5.22
N LEU A 128 -16.27 16.16 4.89
CA LEU A 128 -17.00 17.32 4.38
C LEU A 128 -17.09 18.45 5.41
N LEU A 129 -17.30 18.12 6.69
CA LEU A 129 -17.33 19.11 7.77
C LEU A 129 -15.95 19.75 7.99
N ILE A 130 -14.87 18.98 7.91
CA ILE A 130 -13.51 19.52 7.96
C ILE A 130 -13.28 20.48 6.79
N LEU A 131 -13.61 20.07 5.56
CA LEU A 131 -13.45 20.92 4.38
C LEU A 131 -14.31 22.18 4.44
N ALA A 132 -15.50 22.11 5.05
CA ALA A 132 -16.36 23.27 5.24
C ALA A 132 -15.70 24.38 6.08
N THR A 133 -14.81 24.04 7.02
CA THR A 133 -14.05 25.06 7.78
C THR A 133 -13.07 25.86 6.89
N TYR A 134 -12.65 25.29 5.76
CA TYR A 134 -11.83 25.93 4.75
C TYR A 134 -12.67 26.60 3.63
N ALA A 135 -14.00 26.49 3.66
CA ALA A 135 -14.87 27.08 2.63
C ALA A 135 -14.65 28.60 2.48
N GLN A 136 -14.42 29.29 3.61
CA GLN A 136 -14.08 30.70 3.64
C GLN A 136 -12.81 31.07 2.85
N ALA A 137 -11.85 30.14 2.72
CA ALA A 137 -10.62 30.37 1.96
C ALA A 137 -10.87 30.47 0.44
N PHE A 138 -11.99 29.94 -0.07
CA PHE A 138 -12.34 30.07 -1.49
C PHE A 138 -12.90 31.45 -1.84
N TRP A 139 -13.49 32.16 -0.88
CA TRP A 139 -14.08 33.49 -1.11
C TRP A 139 -13.20 34.64 -0.59
N TYR A 140 -12.32 34.35 0.37
CA TYR A 140 -11.38 35.32 0.91
C TYR A 140 -10.14 35.44 0.01
N ALA A 141 -10.13 36.48 -0.82
CA ALA A 141 -8.99 36.82 -1.69
C ALA A 141 -7.97 37.76 -1.01
N GLY A 142 -8.10 38.00 0.30
CA GLY A 142 -7.18 38.82 1.09
C GLY A 142 -6.02 38.02 1.67
N PHE A 143 -4.96 38.71 2.09
CA PHE A 143 -3.92 38.11 2.91
C PHE A 143 -4.37 38.10 4.37
N ILE A 144 -4.19 36.97 5.07
CA ILE A 144 -4.59 36.86 6.48
C ILE A 144 -3.60 37.66 7.32
N MET A 145 -4.12 38.68 8.01
CA MET A 145 -3.43 39.51 9.01
C MET A 145 -2.02 39.91 8.60
N ASP A 146 -1.02 39.17 9.11
CA ASP A 146 0.38 39.53 8.99
C ASP A 146 0.93 39.26 7.57
N ASP A 147 0.37 38.31 6.82
CA ASP A 147 0.85 38.00 5.46
C ASP A 147 0.83 39.22 4.54
N THR A 148 -0.08 40.16 4.77
CA THR A 148 -0.14 41.43 4.05
C THR A 148 1.16 42.21 4.17
N VAL A 149 1.74 42.29 5.37
CA VAL A 149 2.97 43.06 5.63
C VAL A 149 4.17 42.36 4.99
N GLY A 150 4.25 41.04 5.13
CA GLY A 150 5.30 40.24 4.48
C GLY A 150 5.26 40.36 2.95
N VAL A 151 4.08 40.26 2.34
CA VAL A 151 3.95 40.32 0.88
C VAL A 151 4.12 41.75 0.33
N SER A 152 3.58 42.76 1.00
CA SER A 152 3.62 44.14 0.50
C SER A 152 4.94 44.88 0.75
N ARG A 153 5.72 44.46 1.75
CA ARG A 153 6.96 45.16 2.12
C ARG A 153 8.23 44.37 1.83
N ASN A 154 8.16 43.06 1.62
CA ASN A 154 9.36 42.27 1.37
C ASN A 154 9.96 42.62 0.00
N PRO A 155 11.21 43.15 -0.06
CA PRO A 155 11.84 43.53 -1.31
C PRO A 155 11.98 42.38 -2.30
N ASN A 156 12.09 41.13 -1.81
CA ASN A 156 12.15 39.94 -2.65
C ASN A 156 10.82 39.62 -3.34
N VAL A 157 9.70 40.19 -2.89
CA VAL A 157 8.36 40.03 -3.46
C VAL A 157 7.99 41.21 -4.37
N VAL A 158 8.16 42.44 -3.88
CA VAL A 158 7.76 43.67 -4.62
C VAL A 158 8.84 44.26 -5.51
N GLY A 159 10.11 43.95 -5.26
CA GLY A 159 11.24 44.53 -6.00
C GLY A 159 11.28 44.09 -7.45
N GLU A 160 11.58 45.03 -8.35
CA GLU A 160 11.68 44.78 -9.80
C GLU A 160 12.77 43.75 -10.12
N THR A 161 13.90 43.84 -9.42
CA THR A 161 15.04 42.93 -9.56
C THR A 161 14.96 41.80 -8.54
N PHE A 162 15.35 40.60 -8.96
CA PHE A 162 15.40 39.42 -8.09
C PHE A 162 16.86 39.07 -7.80
N SER A 163 17.20 38.87 -6.53
CA SER A 163 18.51 38.37 -6.11
C SER A 163 18.33 37.15 -5.22
N PHE A 164 18.84 36.01 -5.68
CA PHE A 164 18.82 34.78 -4.90
C PHE A 164 19.63 34.90 -3.59
N ASN A 165 20.69 35.71 -3.62
CA ASN A 165 21.51 35.98 -2.45
C ASN A 165 20.72 36.75 -1.37
N GLU A 166 19.95 37.75 -1.76
CA GLU A 166 19.08 38.52 -0.85
C GLU A 166 17.90 37.69 -0.34
N LEU A 167 17.36 36.77 -1.16
CA LEU A 167 16.32 35.83 -0.73
C LEU A 167 16.79 34.92 0.42
N MET A 168 18.04 34.45 0.35
CA MET A 168 18.61 33.55 1.35
C MET A 168 19.10 34.27 2.62
N ARG A 169 19.20 35.61 2.59
CA ARG A 169 19.67 36.43 3.71
C ARG A 169 18.57 37.19 4.43
N ARG A 170 17.35 37.13 3.91
CA ARG A 170 16.17 37.80 4.46
C ARG A 170 15.10 36.80 4.87
N ASP A 171 14.32 37.16 5.87
CA ASP A 171 13.15 36.39 6.28
C ASP A 171 11.91 36.72 5.43
N PHE A 172 10.78 36.09 5.76
CA PHE A 172 9.49 36.34 5.11
C PHE A 172 9.04 37.81 5.22
N TRP A 173 9.45 38.52 6.27
CA TRP A 173 9.14 39.94 6.50
C TRP A 173 10.04 40.90 5.73
N GLY A 174 11.10 40.38 5.09
CA GLY A 174 12.10 41.17 4.37
C GLY A 174 13.20 41.74 5.27
N LEU A 175 13.31 41.27 6.52
CA LEU A 175 14.34 41.67 7.47
C LEU A 175 15.61 40.82 7.32
N PRO A 176 16.81 41.38 7.57
CA PRO A 176 18.05 40.62 7.52
C PRO A 176 18.10 39.59 8.65
N MET A 177 18.30 38.32 8.29
CA MET A 177 18.37 37.20 9.25
C MET A 177 19.67 37.16 10.04
N HIS A 178 20.73 37.76 9.50
CA HIS A 178 22.05 37.76 10.11
C HIS A 178 22.34 39.15 10.71
N GLY A 179 22.59 39.21 12.02
CA GLY A 179 23.07 40.43 12.69
C GLY A 179 22.07 41.17 13.57
N SER A 180 20.78 40.82 13.54
CA SER A 180 19.80 41.30 14.54
C SER A 180 19.38 40.12 15.42
N GLY A 181 19.09 40.35 16.71
CA GLY A 181 18.67 39.31 17.66
C GLY A 181 17.31 38.66 17.36
N TRP A 182 16.83 38.77 16.12
CA TRP A 182 15.57 38.21 15.65
C TRP A 182 15.74 36.74 15.27
N THR A 183 14.76 35.93 15.62
CA THR A 183 14.80 34.47 15.49
C THR A 183 14.41 34.04 14.07
N ASN A 184 15.11 33.05 13.52
CA ASN A 184 14.90 32.44 12.18
C ASN A 184 13.52 31.80 11.95
N LYS A 185 12.54 31.99 12.85
CA LYS A 185 11.20 31.39 12.79
C LYS A 185 10.41 31.76 11.51
N SER A 186 10.81 32.83 10.84
CA SER A 186 10.17 33.32 9.62
C SER A 186 10.99 33.08 8.34
N PHE A 187 12.01 32.21 8.37
CA PHE A 187 12.73 31.84 7.15
C PHE A 187 11.88 30.91 6.26
N ARG A 188 11.33 31.46 5.17
CA ARG A 188 10.40 30.76 4.26
C ARG A 188 10.67 31.14 2.79
N PRO A 189 11.87 30.87 2.26
CA PRO A 189 12.27 31.36 0.93
C PRO A 189 11.34 30.89 -0.19
N LEU A 190 10.82 29.66 -0.10
CA LEU A 190 9.87 29.11 -1.08
C LEU A 190 8.51 29.83 -1.01
N THR A 191 8.00 30.11 0.19
CA THR A 191 6.75 30.87 0.38
C THR A 191 6.89 32.31 -0.11
N THR A 192 8.04 32.96 0.12
CA THR A 192 8.32 34.28 -0.43
C THR A 192 8.31 34.27 -1.96
N LEU A 193 8.87 33.23 -2.59
CA LEU A 193 8.86 33.08 -4.05
C LEU A 193 7.45 32.89 -4.62
N THR A 194 6.56 32.17 -3.94
CA THR A 194 5.17 31.98 -4.43
C THR A 194 4.38 33.29 -4.55
N PHE A 195 4.75 34.32 -3.79
CA PHE A 195 4.12 35.65 -3.87
C PHE A 195 4.76 36.59 -4.89
N ARG A 196 5.97 36.28 -5.38
CA ARG A 196 6.66 37.12 -6.36
C ARG A 196 5.96 36.98 -7.72
N LYS A 197 5.22 38.00 -8.14
CA LYS A 197 4.58 38.03 -9.47
C LYS A 197 5.66 38.16 -10.55
N PRO A 198 5.64 37.35 -11.63
CA PRO A 198 6.53 37.55 -12.77
C PRO A 198 6.23 38.91 -13.44
N PRO A 199 7.26 39.62 -13.94
CA PRO A 199 7.16 41.02 -14.40
C PRO A 199 6.20 41.27 -15.58
N ARG A 200 5.58 40.24 -16.18
CA ARG A 200 4.70 40.36 -17.35
C ARG A 200 3.19 40.37 -17.05
N PHE A 201 2.77 40.27 -15.79
CA PHE A 201 1.35 40.28 -15.41
C PHE A 201 0.99 41.54 -14.62
N ARG A 202 1.29 42.71 -15.17
CA ARG A 202 0.75 44.00 -14.71
C ARG A 202 -0.30 44.48 -15.72
N SER A 203 -1.34 43.67 -15.95
CA SER A 203 -2.54 44.17 -16.64
C SER A 203 -3.35 45.00 -15.64
N SER A 204 -3.46 46.29 -15.93
CA SER A 204 -4.59 47.17 -15.61
C SER A 204 -5.42 46.84 -14.36
N GLY A 205 -5.23 47.63 -13.30
CA GLY A 205 -6.37 48.10 -12.50
C GLY A 205 -6.93 47.22 -11.37
N SER A 206 -6.32 46.13 -10.95
CA SER A 206 -6.71 45.51 -9.66
C SER A 206 -5.83 46.04 -8.53
N GLU A 207 -6.32 47.07 -7.85
CA GLU A 207 -5.86 47.44 -6.51
C GLU A 207 -5.97 46.22 -5.60
N PHE A 208 -4.83 45.59 -5.30
CA PHE A 208 -4.67 44.70 -4.15
C PHE A 208 -4.59 45.54 -2.87
N GLY A 209 -5.62 46.36 -2.63
CA GLY A 209 -5.87 47.03 -1.36
C GLY A 209 -7.04 46.35 -0.66
N PRO A 210 -7.10 46.35 0.68
CA PRO A 210 -8.28 45.87 1.39
C PRO A 210 -9.48 46.69 0.89
N LYS A 211 -10.44 46.04 0.22
CA LYS A 211 -11.74 46.65 -0.04
C LYS A 211 -12.31 47.05 1.31
N ARG A 212 -12.40 48.36 1.57
CA ARG A 212 -13.09 48.88 2.75
C ARG A 212 -14.49 48.28 2.75
N ILE A 213 -14.80 47.48 3.76
CA ILE A 213 -16.16 47.06 4.03
C ILE A 213 -16.86 48.34 4.51
N ASN A 214 -17.76 48.88 3.69
CA ASN A 214 -18.64 49.96 4.12
C ASN A 214 -19.50 49.42 5.26
N THR A 215 -19.29 49.96 6.46
CA THR A 215 -20.13 49.74 7.63
C THR A 215 -21.50 50.36 7.35
N ILE A 216 -22.55 49.56 7.58
CA ILE A 216 -23.95 50.03 7.63
C ILE A 216 -24.17 50.68 8.99
#